data_AF-L1I7G7-F1
#
_entry.id   AF-L1I7G7-F1
#
_cell.length_a   1.000
_cell.length_b   1.000
_cell.length_c   1.000
_cell.angle_alpha   90.00
_cell.angle_beta   90.00
_cell.angle_gamma   90.00
#
_symmetry.space_group_name_H-M   'P 1'
#
loop_
_entity.id
_entity.type
_entity.pdbx_description
1 polymer ?
#
loop_
_entity_poly.entity_id
_entity_poly.type
_entity_poly.pdbx_seq_one_letter_code
_entity_poly.pdbx_strand_id
1 'polypeptide(L)'
;MMAAAKMKVLFVCVCFLAQSLAQNLELPRLPYEYDGLEPHVDEETMRVHHLGHHAAYLATVNNVLSMLRSNETTKPLAKMGIDKLLQNLDQVPTEHVTPLRNGGGGFVNHFLFWKCMSPNGTRFEMDDVFGKAVTAQFGSIQALLQEFREKATKLFGSGWTWLVLEHSTKRLYITTTPNQDTPAMQVGHIPILGLDLWEHAYYLKHQNKRAEYISSFFNVIDWKATAARYEEALKQPKTEL
;
A
#
# COMPACT_ATOMS: atom_id res chain seq x y z
N MET A 1 3.68 7.99 45.89
CA MET A 1 4.53 7.98 44.69
C MET A 1 3.99 6.93 43.72
N MET A 2 3.16 7.34 42.77
CA MET A 2 2.62 6.48 41.71
C MET A 2 3.61 6.50 40.54
N ALA A 3 4.24 5.36 40.23
CA ALA A 3 5.03 5.20 39.03
C ALA A 3 4.07 4.92 37.86
N ALA A 4 4.04 5.84 36.89
CA ALA A 4 3.29 5.71 35.66
C ALA A 4 3.81 4.50 34.85
N ALA A 5 2.92 3.55 34.56
CA ALA A 5 3.20 2.46 33.65
C ALA A 5 3.32 3.01 32.23
N LYS A 6 4.52 2.95 31.66
CA LYS A 6 4.78 3.26 30.26
C LYS A 6 4.00 2.26 29.39
N MET A 7 2.98 2.77 28.71
CA MET A 7 2.22 2.06 27.69
C MET A 7 3.16 1.75 26.51
N LYS A 8 3.66 0.52 26.44
CA LYS A 8 4.36 0.01 25.26
C LYS A 8 3.31 -0.17 24.16
N VAL A 9 3.32 0.73 23.19
CA VAL A 9 2.61 0.54 21.93
C VAL A 9 3.27 -0.65 21.23
N LEU A 10 2.63 -1.81 21.29
CA LEU A 10 3.00 -2.99 20.54
C LEU A 10 2.53 -2.77 19.09
N PHE A 11 3.36 -2.12 18.27
CA PHE A 11 3.12 -2.05 16.83
C PHE A 11 3.35 -3.44 16.25
N VAL A 12 2.27 -4.01 15.75
CA VAL A 12 2.19 -5.35 15.21
C VAL A 12 3.07 -5.45 13.95
N CYS A 13 4.08 -6.30 14.07
CA CYS A 13 4.91 -6.82 13.00
C CYS A 13 4.04 -7.45 11.89
N VAL A 14 4.55 -7.48 10.66
CA VAL A 14 3.93 -7.94 9.39
C VAL A 14 3.62 -9.46 9.36
N CYS A 15 3.34 -10.07 10.51
CA CYS A 15 3.01 -11.49 10.68
C CYS A 15 1.64 -11.75 11.35
N PHE A 16 0.68 -10.83 11.28
CA PHE A 16 -0.71 -11.20 11.57
C PHE A 16 -1.38 -11.75 10.32
N LEU A 17 -1.23 -13.05 10.10
CA LEU A 17 -2.23 -13.95 9.48
C LEU A 17 -1.84 -15.43 9.65
N ALA A 18 -1.03 -15.76 10.65
CA ALA A 18 -0.72 -17.14 11.00
C ALA A 18 -1.63 -17.64 12.13
N GLN A 19 -2.97 -17.66 11.95
CA GLN A 19 -3.86 -18.52 12.74
C GLN A 19 -5.29 -18.63 12.18
N SER A 20 -5.69 -19.90 12.00
CA SER A 20 -7.00 -20.44 11.59
C SER A 20 -7.24 -20.58 10.08
N LEU A 21 -7.47 -21.84 9.68
CA LEU A 21 -7.77 -22.30 8.32
C LEU A 21 -9.15 -21.81 7.79
N ALA A 22 -9.83 -20.95 8.55
CA ALA A 22 -11.25 -20.65 8.37
C ALA A 22 -11.56 -19.19 7.99
N GLN A 23 -10.71 -18.20 8.27
CA GLN A 23 -11.16 -16.81 8.17
C GLN A 23 -10.91 -16.19 6.79
N ASN A 24 -12.01 -15.71 6.21
CA ASN A 24 -11.96 -14.69 5.17
C ASN A 24 -11.27 -13.45 5.73
N LEU A 25 -10.56 -12.74 4.86
CA LEU A 25 -10.01 -11.44 5.18
C LEU A 25 -11.14 -10.44 5.46
N GLU A 26 -10.84 -9.42 6.24
CA GLU A 26 -11.77 -8.34 6.57
C GLU A 26 -11.39 -7.04 5.87
N LEU A 27 -12.36 -6.15 5.68
CA LEU A 27 -12.10 -4.81 5.17
C LEU A 27 -11.40 -4.02 6.28
N PRO A 28 -10.14 -3.58 6.09
CA PRO A 28 -9.40 -2.87 7.11
C PRO A 28 -10.09 -1.55 7.45
N ARG A 29 -10.17 -1.19 8.73
CA ARG A 29 -10.64 0.14 9.10
C ARG A 29 -9.67 1.22 8.61
N LEU A 30 -10.20 2.35 8.17
CA LEU A 30 -9.38 3.53 7.88
C LEU A 30 -8.72 4.03 9.19
N PRO A 31 -7.48 4.56 9.12
CA PRO A 31 -6.79 5.08 10.31
C PRO A 31 -7.28 6.47 10.73
N TYR A 32 -8.27 7.02 10.03
CA TYR A 32 -8.89 8.33 10.23
C TYR A 32 -10.34 8.31 9.73
N GLU A 33 -11.13 9.32 10.10
CA GLU A 33 -12.51 9.50 9.65
C GLU A 33 -12.60 9.77 8.14
N TYR A 34 -13.75 9.52 7.52
CA TYR A 34 -13.92 9.64 6.07
C TYR A 34 -13.71 11.06 5.53
N ASP A 35 -13.99 12.09 6.33
CA ASP A 35 -13.76 13.50 6.01
C ASP A 35 -12.37 14.01 6.46
N GLY A 36 -11.57 13.15 7.09
CA GLY A 36 -10.30 13.52 7.71
C GLY A 36 -9.22 14.02 6.74
N LEU A 37 -9.42 13.84 5.43
CA LEU A 37 -8.50 14.30 4.38
C LEU A 37 -8.99 15.55 3.64
N GLU A 38 -10.13 16.13 4.03
CA GLU A 38 -10.56 17.43 3.51
C GLU A 38 -9.53 18.53 3.86
N PRO A 39 -9.30 19.52 2.99
CA PRO A 39 -9.96 19.77 1.71
C PRO A 39 -9.27 19.07 0.53
N HIS A 40 -8.39 18.10 0.75
CA HIS A 40 -7.51 17.51 -0.27
C HIS A 40 -8.11 16.28 -0.95
N VAL A 41 -8.83 15.45 -0.22
CA VAL A 41 -9.64 14.33 -0.73
C VAL A 41 -11.01 14.42 -0.06
N ASP A 42 -12.07 14.45 -0.85
CA ASP A 42 -13.43 14.62 -0.36
C ASP A 42 -13.98 13.36 0.33
N GLU A 43 -14.87 13.56 1.31
CA GLU A 43 -15.49 12.47 2.07
C GLU A 43 -16.20 11.45 1.16
N GLU A 44 -16.88 11.92 0.11
CA GLU A 44 -17.62 11.08 -0.82
C GLU A 44 -16.68 10.11 -1.54
N THR A 45 -15.57 10.60 -2.09
CA THR A 45 -14.50 9.78 -2.65
C THR A 45 -13.98 8.79 -1.63
N MET A 46 -13.68 9.21 -0.40
CA MET A 46 -13.18 8.29 0.65
C MET A 46 -14.16 7.15 0.94
N ARG A 47 -15.46 7.42 0.97
CA ARG A 47 -16.50 6.39 1.16
C ARG A 47 -16.58 5.43 -0.01
N VAL A 48 -16.68 5.92 -1.24
CA VAL A 48 -16.79 5.07 -2.44
C VAL A 48 -15.52 4.25 -2.65
N HIS A 49 -14.35 4.85 -2.43
CA HIS A 49 -13.06 4.23 -2.62
C HIS A 49 -12.81 3.13 -1.56
N HIS A 50 -13.15 3.37 -0.30
CA HIS A 50 -13.00 2.37 0.76
C HIS A 50 -14.12 1.30 0.79
N LEU A 51 -15.38 1.73 0.85
CA LEU A 51 -16.52 0.81 1.02
C LEU A 51 -17.00 0.19 -0.30
N GLY A 52 -16.67 0.79 -1.43
CA GLY A 52 -16.96 0.25 -2.76
C GLY A 52 -15.76 -0.50 -3.34
N HIS A 53 -14.73 0.25 -3.78
CA HIS A 53 -13.61 -0.32 -4.54
C HIS A 53 -12.76 -1.31 -3.71
N HIS A 54 -12.28 -0.91 -2.54
CA HIS A 54 -11.48 -1.80 -1.69
C HIS A 54 -12.27 -3.03 -1.21
N ALA A 55 -13.56 -2.85 -0.88
CA ALA A 55 -14.46 -3.96 -0.53
C ALA A 55 -14.68 -4.96 -1.67
N ALA A 56 -14.78 -4.48 -2.92
CA ALA A 56 -14.92 -5.35 -4.09
C ALA A 56 -13.65 -6.19 -4.35
N TYR A 57 -12.47 -5.58 -4.17
CA TYR A 57 -11.19 -6.31 -4.24
C TYR A 57 -11.10 -7.37 -3.14
N LEU A 58 -11.48 -7.02 -1.90
CA LEU A 58 -11.56 -7.97 -0.80
C LEU A 58 -12.49 -9.15 -1.11
N ALA A 59 -13.69 -8.89 -1.63
CA ALA A 59 -14.63 -9.95 -1.99
C ALA A 59 -14.05 -10.90 -3.04
N THR A 60 -13.34 -10.35 -4.03
CA THR A 60 -12.64 -11.13 -5.06
C THR A 60 -11.57 -12.02 -4.45
N VAL A 61 -10.73 -11.48 -3.57
CA VAL A 61 -9.67 -12.25 -2.89
C VAL A 61 -10.25 -13.35 -2.03
N ASN A 62 -11.27 -13.06 -1.22
CA ASN A 62 -11.93 -14.04 -0.37
C ASN A 62 -12.54 -15.19 -1.18
N ASN A 63 -13.12 -14.89 -2.35
CA ASN A 63 -13.62 -15.91 -3.26
C ASN A 63 -12.47 -16.82 -3.76
N VAL A 64 -11.37 -16.24 -4.25
CA VAL A 64 -10.20 -17.02 -4.70
C VAL A 64 -9.63 -17.88 -3.57
N LEU A 65 -9.43 -17.31 -2.38
CA LEU A 65 -8.93 -18.05 -1.21
C LEU A 65 -9.88 -19.17 -0.78
N SER A 66 -11.19 -18.99 -0.93
CA SER A 66 -12.17 -20.06 -0.70
C SER A 66 -11.99 -21.21 -1.69
N MET A 67 -11.87 -20.90 -2.99
CA MET A 67 -11.66 -21.90 -4.04
C MET A 67 -10.36 -22.67 -3.81
N LEU A 68 -9.25 -21.98 -3.53
CA LEU A 68 -7.96 -22.61 -3.22
C LEU A 68 -8.03 -23.51 -1.98
N ARG A 69 -8.78 -23.11 -0.93
CA ARG A 69 -8.95 -23.95 0.28
C ARG A 69 -9.75 -25.24 0.03
N SER A 70 -10.69 -25.20 -0.91
CA SER A 70 -11.60 -26.33 -1.20
C SER A 70 -10.93 -27.48 -1.96
N ASN A 71 -9.73 -27.28 -2.49
CA ASN A 71 -8.97 -28.29 -3.23
C ASN A 71 -7.69 -28.66 -2.46
N GLU A 72 -7.53 -29.93 -2.10
CA GLU A 72 -6.39 -30.37 -1.27
C GLU A 72 -5.01 -30.09 -1.90
N THR A 73 -4.92 -30.04 -3.23
CA THR A 73 -3.68 -29.70 -3.95
C THR A 73 -3.30 -28.23 -3.79
N THR A 74 -4.28 -27.32 -3.79
CA THR A 74 -4.04 -25.86 -3.77
C THR A 74 -4.24 -25.23 -2.39
N LYS A 75 -4.77 -26.00 -1.43
CA LYS A 75 -4.94 -25.61 -0.02
C LYS A 75 -3.66 -25.10 0.66
N PRO A 76 -2.44 -25.59 0.36
CA PRO A 76 -1.22 -24.99 0.88
C PRO A 76 -1.01 -23.53 0.41
N LEU A 77 -1.38 -23.22 -0.84
CA LEU A 77 -1.25 -21.87 -1.41
C LEU A 77 -2.11 -20.86 -0.63
N ALA A 78 -3.34 -21.25 -0.29
CA ALA A 78 -4.25 -20.40 0.48
C ALA A 78 -3.73 -20.03 1.89
N LYS A 79 -2.70 -20.72 2.39
CA LYS A 79 -2.07 -20.44 3.70
C LYS A 79 -0.86 -19.50 3.61
N MET A 80 -0.38 -19.18 2.41
CA MET A 80 0.84 -18.37 2.23
C MET A 80 0.63 -16.88 2.55
N GLY A 81 -0.63 -16.43 2.64
CA GLY A 81 -0.98 -15.00 2.70
C GLY A 81 -0.97 -14.36 1.31
N ILE A 82 -1.66 -13.23 1.17
CA ILE A 82 -1.86 -12.58 -0.15
C ILE A 82 -0.52 -12.13 -0.75
N ASP A 83 0.35 -11.52 0.05
CA ASP A 83 1.61 -10.95 -0.46
C ASP A 83 2.49 -12.04 -1.09
N LYS A 84 2.63 -13.19 -0.42
CA LYS A 84 3.36 -14.35 -0.97
C LYS A 84 2.62 -14.99 -2.14
N LEU A 85 1.29 -15.06 -2.12
CA LEU A 85 0.51 -15.53 -3.27
C LEU A 85 0.72 -14.66 -4.52
N LEU A 86 0.78 -13.33 -4.37
CA LEU A 86 1.04 -12.40 -5.46
C LEU A 86 2.47 -12.52 -6.02
N GLN A 87 3.42 -12.98 -5.22
CA GLN A 87 4.80 -13.29 -5.66
C GLN A 87 4.91 -14.65 -6.37
N ASN A 88 3.96 -15.55 -6.17
CA ASN A 88 3.98 -16.93 -6.68
C ASN A 88 2.76 -17.21 -7.57
N LEU A 89 2.37 -16.23 -8.40
CA LEU A 89 1.22 -16.35 -9.32
C LEU A 89 1.39 -17.50 -10.33
N ASP A 90 2.61 -17.91 -10.62
CA ASP A 90 2.94 -19.07 -11.47
C ASP A 90 2.56 -20.41 -10.83
N GLN A 91 2.44 -20.47 -9.50
CA GLN A 91 1.99 -21.65 -8.76
C GLN A 91 0.47 -21.71 -8.59
N VAL A 92 -0.24 -20.63 -8.91
CA VAL A 92 -1.69 -20.51 -8.77
C VAL A 92 -2.36 -21.13 -10.01
N PRO A 93 -3.44 -21.93 -9.86
CA PRO A 93 -4.19 -22.44 -11.00
C PRO A 93 -4.60 -21.32 -11.96
N THR A 94 -4.45 -21.56 -13.27
CA THR A 94 -4.61 -20.56 -14.32
C THR A 94 -5.90 -19.76 -14.22
N GLU A 95 -7.01 -20.42 -13.86
CA GLU A 95 -8.34 -19.82 -13.69
C GLU A 95 -8.42 -18.80 -12.53
N HIS A 96 -7.47 -18.85 -11.59
CA HIS A 96 -7.40 -17.97 -10.43
C HIS A 96 -6.32 -16.90 -10.54
N VAL A 97 -5.39 -17.00 -11.50
CA VAL A 97 -4.27 -16.05 -11.65
C VAL A 97 -4.77 -14.62 -11.88
N THR A 98 -5.63 -14.38 -12.87
CA THR A 98 -6.11 -13.03 -13.17
C THR A 98 -6.98 -12.43 -12.05
N PRO A 99 -7.96 -13.16 -11.48
CA PRO A 99 -8.70 -12.67 -10.31
C PRO A 99 -7.81 -12.34 -9.12
N LEU A 100 -6.79 -13.17 -8.85
CA LEU A 100 -5.87 -12.94 -7.74
C LEU A 100 -4.91 -11.78 -7.99
N ARG A 101 -4.38 -11.66 -9.20
CA ARG A 101 -3.51 -10.53 -9.58
C ARG A 101 -4.26 -9.20 -9.45
N ASN A 102 -5.46 -9.12 -10.02
CA ASN A 102 -6.25 -7.88 -10.01
C ASN A 102 -6.89 -7.60 -8.65
N GLY A 103 -7.54 -8.60 -8.05
CA GLY A 103 -8.22 -8.48 -6.76
C GLY A 103 -7.25 -8.41 -5.59
N GLY A 104 -6.25 -9.28 -5.57
CA GLY A 104 -5.21 -9.30 -4.54
C GLY A 104 -4.31 -8.07 -4.62
N GLY A 105 -3.88 -7.70 -5.82
CA GLY A 105 -3.16 -6.45 -6.04
C GLY A 105 -3.99 -5.24 -5.59
N GLY A 106 -5.26 -5.17 -5.95
CA GLY A 106 -6.17 -4.10 -5.53
C GLY A 106 -6.29 -4.01 -4.01
N PHE A 107 -6.49 -5.15 -3.34
CA PHE A 107 -6.57 -5.20 -1.89
C PHE A 107 -5.27 -4.72 -1.21
N VAL A 108 -4.11 -5.24 -1.63
CA VAL A 108 -2.80 -4.88 -1.04
C VAL A 108 -2.47 -3.40 -1.30
N ASN A 109 -2.73 -2.90 -2.50
CA ASN A 109 -2.49 -1.51 -2.87
C ASN A 109 -3.31 -0.55 -2.00
N HIS A 110 -4.61 -0.80 -1.84
CA HIS A 110 -5.47 0.05 -1.01
C HIS A 110 -5.14 -0.09 0.48
N PHE A 111 -4.82 -1.30 0.96
CA PHE A 111 -4.36 -1.52 2.33
C PHE A 111 -3.15 -0.63 2.67
N LEU A 112 -2.22 -0.47 1.73
CA LEU A 112 -1.09 0.46 1.88
C LEU A 112 -1.54 1.92 1.77
N PHE A 113 -2.32 2.26 0.73
CA PHE A 113 -2.73 3.62 0.40
C PHE A 113 -3.35 4.38 1.57
N TRP A 114 -4.27 3.75 2.31
CA TRP A 114 -4.90 4.35 3.50
C TRP A 114 -3.89 4.69 4.60
N LYS A 115 -2.77 3.95 4.67
CA LYS A 115 -1.69 4.16 5.65
C LYS A 115 -0.57 5.06 5.12
N CYS A 116 -0.70 5.55 3.89
CA CYS A 116 0.19 6.56 3.32
C CYS A 116 -0.30 7.97 3.61
N MET A 117 -1.52 8.12 4.12
CA MET A 117 -2.16 9.41 4.35
C MET A 117 -2.52 9.61 5.82
N SER A 118 -2.69 10.87 6.22
CA SER A 118 -3.19 11.27 7.53
C SER A 118 -3.84 12.66 7.44
N PRO A 119 -4.73 13.03 8.38
CA PRO A 119 -5.27 14.38 8.46
C PRO A 119 -4.16 15.43 8.58
N ASN A 120 -4.15 16.40 7.65
CA ASN A 120 -3.12 17.46 7.49
C ASN A 120 -1.70 16.96 7.12
N GLY A 121 -1.54 15.68 6.82
CA GLY A 121 -0.22 15.06 6.65
C GLY A 121 0.62 15.12 7.94
N THR A 122 1.83 14.58 7.87
CA THR A 122 2.82 14.78 8.94
C THR A 122 4.04 15.52 8.43
N ARG A 123 4.92 15.96 9.32
CA ARG A 123 6.19 16.56 8.91
C ARG A 123 7.15 15.48 8.42
N PHE A 124 7.90 15.80 7.36
CA PHE A 124 9.06 15.01 6.95
C PHE A 124 10.25 15.32 7.87
N GLU A 125 10.84 14.29 8.47
CA GLU A 125 11.99 14.42 9.38
C GLU A 125 13.27 14.08 8.63
N MET A 126 14.14 15.07 8.41
CA MET A 126 15.37 14.88 7.63
C MET A 126 16.39 13.99 8.36
N ASP A 127 16.40 14.01 9.69
CA ASP A 127 17.44 13.38 10.51
C ASP A 127 17.14 11.93 10.89
N ASP A 128 15.92 11.44 10.62
CA ASP A 128 15.58 10.03 10.81
C ASP A 128 16.23 9.13 9.73
N VAL A 129 16.08 7.81 9.86
CA VAL A 129 16.72 6.84 8.97
C VAL A 129 16.20 6.98 7.53
N PHE A 130 14.90 7.24 7.37
CA PHE A 130 14.28 7.44 6.07
C PHE A 130 14.71 8.77 5.44
N GLY A 131 14.71 9.86 6.20
CA GLY A 131 15.12 11.19 5.76
C GLY A 131 16.55 11.22 5.26
N LYS A 132 17.48 10.57 5.99
CA LYS A 132 18.87 10.38 5.53
C LYS A 132 18.96 9.58 4.24
N ALA A 133 18.17 8.51 4.10
CA ALA A 133 18.14 7.72 2.86
C ALA A 133 17.61 8.54 1.68
N VAL A 134 16.57 9.36 1.89
CA VAL A 134 16.03 10.28 0.88
C VAL A 134 17.07 11.32 0.48
N THR A 135 17.71 12.00 1.44
CA THR A 135 18.76 12.98 1.16
C THR A 135 19.94 12.34 0.41
N ALA A 136 20.36 11.12 0.78
CA ALA A 136 21.46 10.43 0.12
C ALA A 136 21.15 10.01 -1.32
N GLN A 137 19.89 9.69 -1.64
CA GLN A 137 19.52 9.11 -2.94
C GLN A 137 18.88 10.10 -3.91
N PHE A 138 18.11 11.06 -3.39
CA PHE A 138 17.41 12.07 -4.18
C PHE A 138 17.97 13.48 -3.95
N GLY A 139 18.83 13.69 -2.95
CA GLY A 139 19.38 14.99 -2.58
C GLY A 139 18.48 15.78 -1.63
N SER A 140 17.16 15.75 -1.82
CA SER A 140 16.19 16.39 -0.93
C SER A 140 14.78 15.78 -1.06
N ILE A 141 13.91 16.09 -0.11
CA ILE A 141 12.49 15.71 -0.20
C ILE A 141 11.79 16.39 -1.37
N GLN A 142 12.19 17.62 -1.72
CA GLN A 142 11.66 18.35 -2.87
C GLN A 142 12.02 17.64 -4.19
N ALA A 143 13.25 17.14 -4.30
CA ALA A 143 13.68 16.37 -5.47
C ALA A 143 12.94 15.04 -5.59
N LEU A 144 12.75 14.32 -4.47
CA LEU A 144 11.92 13.12 -4.43
C LEU A 144 10.48 13.40 -4.90
N LEU A 145 9.84 14.44 -4.36
CA LEU A 145 8.46 14.80 -4.71
C LEU A 145 8.33 15.27 -6.16
N GLN A 146 9.36 15.94 -6.70
CA GLN A 146 9.40 16.33 -8.11
C GLN A 146 9.46 15.10 -9.02
N GLU A 147 10.37 14.15 -8.76
CA GLU A 147 10.46 12.91 -9.53
C GLU A 147 9.17 12.08 -9.40
N PHE A 148 8.59 12.01 -8.20
CA PHE A 148 7.31 11.32 -7.95
C PHE A 148 6.18 11.93 -8.77
N ARG A 149 6.04 13.26 -8.76
CA ARG A 149 5.04 14.00 -9.53
C ARG A 149 5.21 13.76 -11.04
N GLU A 150 6.44 13.76 -11.53
CA GLU A 150 6.72 13.53 -12.95
C GLU A 150 6.30 12.14 -13.41
N LYS A 151 6.60 11.10 -12.61
CA LYS A 151 6.18 9.72 -12.89
C LYS A 151 4.66 9.59 -12.83
N ALA A 152 4.03 10.14 -11.79
CA ALA A 152 2.58 10.14 -11.61
C ALA A 152 1.84 10.83 -12.76
N THR A 153 2.34 11.98 -13.23
CA THR A 153 1.72 12.74 -14.32
C THR A 153 1.82 12.01 -15.67
N LYS A 154 2.90 11.27 -15.90
CA LYS A 154 3.15 10.53 -17.15
C LYS A 154 2.44 9.17 -17.23
N LEU A 155 1.88 8.67 -16.12
CA LEU A 155 1.13 7.42 -16.11
C LEU A 155 -0.13 7.58 -16.97
N PHE A 156 -0.26 6.78 -18.02
CA PHE A 156 -1.43 6.78 -18.89
C PHE A 156 -2.45 5.72 -18.46
N GLY A 157 -3.74 6.08 -18.46
CA GLY A 157 -4.82 5.21 -18.01
C GLY A 157 -4.84 5.05 -16.48
N SER A 158 -5.23 3.86 -16.03
CA SER A 158 -5.34 3.48 -14.63
C SER A 158 -4.07 2.83 -14.10
N GLY A 159 -3.68 3.17 -12.88
CA GLY A 159 -2.51 2.59 -12.25
C GLY A 159 -2.09 3.34 -11.00
N TRP A 160 -0.86 3.06 -10.57
CA TRP A 160 -0.30 3.56 -9.32
C TRP A 160 1.10 4.11 -9.52
N THR A 161 1.47 5.09 -8.69
CA THR A 161 2.88 5.54 -8.55
C THR A 161 3.39 5.18 -7.16
N TRP A 162 4.61 4.69 -7.10
CA TRP A 162 5.19 4.11 -5.89
C TRP A 162 6.56 4.70 -5.59
N LEU A 163 6.84 4.94 -4.31
CA LEU A 163 8.20 4.91 -3.78
C LEU A 163 8.44 3.50 -3.25
N VAL A 164 9.49 2.83 -3.71
CA VAL A 164 9.77 1.43 -3.41
C VAL A 164 11.17 1.31 -2.82
N LEU A 165 11.31 0.46 -1.81
CA LEU A 165 12.60 -0.02 -1.33
C LEU A 165 12.94 -1.32 -2.03
N GLU A 166 14.04 -1.35 -2.78
CA GLU A 166 14.69 -2.58 -3.21
C GLU A 166 15.56 -3.10 -2.07
N HIS A 167 15.12 -4.17 -1.42
CA HIS A 167 15.71 -4.65 -0.18
C HIS A 167 17.15 -5.19 -0.35
N SER A 168 17.47 -5.73 -1.54
CA SER A 168 18.80 -6.30 -1.83
C SER A 168 19.89 -5.22 -1.85
N THR A 169 19.59 -4.05 -2.42
CA THR A 169 20.51 -2.92 -2.58
C THR A 169 20.30 -1.82 -1.54
N LYS A 170 19.19 -1.89 -0.78
CA LYS A 170 18.72 -0.86 0.16
C LYS A 170 18.45 0.49 -0.54
N ARG A 171 18.17 0.45 -1.84
CA ARG A 171 17.88 1.64 -2.66
C ARG A 171 16.39 1.94 -2.66
N LEU A 172 16.08 3.23 -2.57
CA LEU A 172 14.77 3.79 -2.84
C LEU A 172 14.70 4.20 -4.31
N TYR A 173 13.58 3.90 -4.96
CA TYR A 173 13.33 4.31 -6.34
C TYR A 173 11.84 4.54 -6.58
N ILE A 174 11.52 5.31 -7.62
CA ILE A 174 10.15 5.64 -7.99
C ILE A 174 9.77 4.86 -9.25
N THR A 175 8.61 4.19 -9.21
CA THR A 175 8.08 3.43 -10.34
C THR A 175 6.57 3.57 -10.46
N THR A 176 6.02 3.09 -11.56
CA THR A 176 4.59 3.04 -11.83
C THR A 176 4.17 1.62 -12.17
N THR A 177 2.95 1.24 -11.80
CA THR A 177 2.35 -0.03 -12.22
C THR A 177 1.00 0.21 -12.88
N PRO A 178 0.64 -0.55 -13.94
CA PRO A 178 -0.67 -0.45 -14.56
C PRO A 178 -1.72 -1.16 -13.70
N ASN A 179 -2.96 -0.69 -13.77
CA ASN A 179 -4.11 -1.30 -13.12
C ASN A 179 -3.88 -1.54 -11.62
N GLN A 180 -3.93 -2.79 -11.17
CA GLN A 180 -3.71 -3.18 -9.78
C GLN A 180 -2.43 -3.99 -9.58
N ASP A 181 -1.52 -4.01 -10.57
CA ASP A 181 -0.20 -4.55 -10.36
C ASP A 181 0.49 -3.80 -9.22
N THR A 182 1.31 -4.51 -8.46
CA THR A 182 1.98 -3.95 -7.28
C THR A 182 3.46 -4.32 -7.30
N PRO A 183 4.38 -3.42 -6.89
CA PRO A 183 5.79 -3.77 -6.76
C PRO A 183 6.02 -4.98 -5.85
N ALA A 184 5.12 -5.22 -4.86
CA ALA A 184 5.19 -6.34 -3.94
C ALA A 184 5.07 -7.73 -4.61
N MET A 185 4.63 -7.79 -5.88
CA MET A 185 4.67 -9.02 -6.70
C MET A 185 6.11 -9.47 -7.00
N GLN A 186 7.09 -8.58 -6.86
CA GLN A 186 8.51 -8.91 -7.03
C GLN A 186 9.16 -9.10 -5.65
N VAL A 187 9.82 -10.24 -5.46
CA VAL A 187 10.54 -10.57 -4.22
C VAL A 187 11.57 -9.49 -3.90
N GLY A 188 11.50 -8.94 -2.69
CA GLY A 188 12.42 -7.89 -2.22
C GLY A 188 12.11 -6.46 -2.69
N HIS A 189 11.00 -6.24 -3.41
CA HIS A 189 10.54 -4.90 -3.80
C HIS A 189 9.38 -4.48 -2.90
N ILE A 190 9.67 -3.59 -1.94
CA ILE A 190 8.75 -3.26 -0.85
C ILE A 190 8.15 -1.86 -1.08
N PRO A 191 6.84 -1.73 -1.35
CA PRO A 191 6.18 -0.43 -1.45
C PRO A 191 6.27 0.35 -0.13
N ILE A 192 6.81 1.58 -0.20
CA ILE A 192 6.98 2.48 0.95
C ILE A 192 5.91 3.58 0.95
N LEU A 193 5.62 4.15 -0.21
CA LEU A 193 4.55 5.14 -0.43
C LEU A 193 3.84 4.79 -1.74
N GLY A 194 2.50 4.89 -1.77
CA GLY A 194 1.71 4.65 -2.96
C GLY A 194 0.69 5.76 -3.21
N LEU A 195 0.49 6.11 -4.47
CA LEU A 195 -0.55 7.02 -4.95
C LEU A 195 -1.43 6.30 -5.99
N ASP A 196 -2.73 6.20 -5.70
CA ASP A 196 -3.72 5.71 -6.65
C ASP A 196 -4.01 6.78 -7.71
N LEU A 197 -3.87 6.43 -8.99
CA LEU A 197 -4.17 7.30 -10.14
C LEU A 197 -5.30 6.73 -11.02
N TRP A 198 -6.05 5.75 -10.53
CA TRP A 198 -7.35 5.44 -11.08
C TRP A 198 -8.29 6.63 -10.93
N GLU A 199 -9.14 6.87 -11.93
CA GLU A 199 -10.05 8.02 -11.92
C GLU A 199 -11.00 8.00 -10.71
N HIS A 200 -11.41 6.83 -10.21
CA HIS A 200 -12.25 6.72 -9.01
C HIS A 200 -11.60 7.36 -7.77
N ALA A 201 -10.28 7.53 -7.74
CA ALA A 201 -9.58 8.11 -6.59
C ALA A 201 -9.66 9.65 -6.54
N TYR A 202 -10.10 10.30 -7.62
CA TYR A 202 -10.06 11.77 -7.69
C TYR A 202 -11.18 12.43 -8.51
N TYR A 203 -11.94 11.70 -9.32
CA TYR A 203 -12.80 12.31 -10.33
C TYR A 203 -13.95 13.13 -9.75
N LEU A 204 -14.49 12.73 -8.59
CA LEU A 204 -15.61 13.44 -7.95
C LEU A 204 -15.22 14.89 -7.60
N LYS A 205 -13.98 15.12 -7.13
CA LYS A 205 -13.48 16.45 -6.75
C LYS A 205 -12.65 17.15 -7.83
N HIS A 206 -11.80 16.43 -8.54
CA HIS A 206 -10.83 16.99 -9.47
C HIS A 206 -11.18 16.78 -10.95
N GLN A 207 -12.16 15.95 -11.28
CA GLN A 207 -12.52 15.57 -12.66
C GLN A 207 -11.26 15.21 -13.48
N ASN A 208 -11.01 15.88 -14.61
CA ASN A 208 -9.85 15.63 -15.46
C ASN A 208 -8.53 16.23 -14.92
N LYS A 209 -8.55 16.95 -13.80
CA LYS A 209 -7.40 17.70 -13.27
C LYS A 209 -6.52 16.83 -12.36
N ARG A 210 -6.04 15.71 -12.90
CA ARG A 210 -5.16 14.76 -12.20
C ARG A 210 -3.95 15.43 -11.54
N ALA A 211 -3.38 16.47 -12.15
CA ALA A 211 -2.25 17.22 -11.59
C ALA A 211 -2.58 17.96 -10.28
N GLU A 212 -3.82 18.47 -10.14
CA GLU A 212 -4.29 19.09 -8.90
C GLU A 212 -4.50 18.05 -7.80
N TYR A 213 -5.00 16.86 -8.16
CA TYR A 213 -5.10 15.74 -7.22
C TYR A 213 -3.73 15.25 -6.72
N ILE A 214 -2.75 15.06 -7.62
CA ILE A 214 -1.37 14.71 -7.24
C ILE A 214 -0.80 15.75 -6.25
N SER A 215 -1.05 17.03 -6.50
CA SER A 215 -0.61 18.11 -5.62
C SER A 215 -1.36 18.11 -4.28
N SER A 216 -2.65 17.74 -4.28
CA SER A 216 -3.47 17.61 -3.08
C SER A 216 -3.00 16.45 -2.20
N PHE A 217 -2.68 15.31 -2.80
CA PHE A 217 -2.10 14.15 -2.11
C PHE A 217 -0.85 14.51 -1.30
N PHE A 218 0.03 15.36 -1.83
CA PHE A 218 1.26 15.77 -1.12
C PHE A 218 1.00 16.49 0.21
N ASN A 219 -0.17 17.08 0.41
CA ASN A 219 -0.54 17.73 1.67
C ASN A 219 -1.06 16.76 2.73
N VAL A 220 -1.42 15.54 2.35
CA VAL A 220 -1.97 14.53 3.28
C VAL A 220 -1.02 13.36 3.52
N ILE A 221 0.19 13.38 2.95
CA ILE A 221 1.16 12.29 3.17
C ILE A 221 1.50 12.18 4.66
N ASP A 222 1.34 10.97 5.20
CA ASP A 222 1.85 10.59 6.50
C ASP A 222 3.32 10.17 6.37
N TRP A 223 4.23 11.15 6.44
CA TRP A 223 5.67 10.92 6.42
C TRP A 223 6.15 10.09 7.62
N LYS A 224 5.48 10.17 8.76
CA LYS A 224 5.82 9.38 9.95
C LYS A 224 5.53 7.90 9.73
N ALA A 225 4.34 7.57 9.20
CA ALA A 225 4.00 6.19 8.83
C ALA A 225 4.88 5.68 7.67
N THR A 226 5.22 6.55 6.72
CA THR A 226 6.13 6.25 5.61
C THR A 226 7.53 5.91 6.10
N ALA A 227 8.10 6.73 6.99
CA ALA A 227 9.40 6.47 7.61
C ALA A 227 9.40 5.18 8.45
N ALA A 228 8.36 4.97 9.27
CA ALA A 228 8.22 3.75 10.07
C ALA A 228 8.16 2.49 9.19
N ARG A 229 7.45 2.54 8.07
CA ARG A 229 7.38 1.45 7.09
C ARG A 229 8.73 1.18 6.43
N TYR A 230 9.46 2.22 6.07
CA TYR A 230 10.82 2.09 5.54
C TYR A 230 11.76 1.42 6.56
N GLU A 231 11.76 1.88 7.81
CA GLU A 231 12.59 1.31 8.87
C GLU A 231 12.24 -0.15 9.17
N GLU A 232 10.94 -0.50 9.14
CA GLU A 232 10.51 -1.87 9.32
C GLU A 232 10.94 -2.75 8.14
N ALA A 233 10.77 -2.26 6.92
CA ALA A 233 11.21 -2.94 5.70
C ALA A 233 12.73 -3.20 5.70
N LEU A 234 13.54 -2.34 6.32
CA LEU A 234 14.99 -2.58 6.46
C LEU A 234 15.34 -3.77 7.36
N LYS A 235 14.49 -4.11 8.33
CA LYS A 235 14.71 -5.18 9.32
C LYS A 235 14.27 -6.56 8.82
N GLN A 236 13.46 -6.63 7.76
CA GLN A 236 12.93 -7.90 7.26
C GLN A 236 14.09 -8.81 6.82
N PRO A 237 14.19 -10.04 7.35
CA PRO A 237 15.25 -10.95 6.97
C PRO A 237 15.09 -11.34 5.50
N LYS A 238 16.21 -11.53 4.79
CA LYS A 238 16.20 -11.90 3.35
C LYS A 238 15.40 -13.18 3.05
N THR A 239 15.18 -14.04 4.03
CA THR A 239 14.44 -15.30 3.92
C THR A 239 12.92 -15.14 3.98
N GLU A 240 12.42 -13.98 4.44
CA GLU A 240 10.98 -13.70 4.56
C GLU A 240 10.46 -12.82 3.40
N LEU A 241 11.36 -12.31 2.57
CA LEU A 241 11.07 -11.51 1.37
C LEU A 241 10.85 -12.38 0.14
#